data_AF-A0A914VC90-F1
#
_entry.id   AF-A0A914VC90-F1
#
_cell.length_a   1.000
_cell.length_b   1.000
_cell.length_c   1.000
_cell.angle_alpha   90.00
_cell.angle_beta   90.00
_cell.angle_gamma   90.00
#
_symmetry.space_group_name_H-M   'P 1'
#
loop_
_entity.id
_entity.type
_entity.pdbx_description
1 polymer ?
#
loop_
_entity_poly.entity_id
_entity_poly.type
_entity_poly.pdbx_seq_one_letter_code
_entity_poly.pdbx_strand_id
1 'polypeptide(L)'
;VWDWDMIESMDIGSVAESRCFLWIWCGSSPEGTTRARACLRRWGFRRCEDICWVKRNSKAPGKREQLELEALFQRTKEHCLMGIKGTVRRSTDGDFIHANVDIDLIITEEPTEGELRAKPEEIFLIAEHFCLGRRRLHLFGRDDTLRPGWVTVGSELASTNYDSKVYNALFEQAPGLTTGCTERIEQLRPKSPERGGGGPQRDKQAAP
;
A
#
# COMPACT_ATOMS: atom_id res chain seq x y z
N VAL A 1 -19.06 -6.15 -11.01
CA VAL A 1 -17.60 -6.39 -11.06
C VAL A 1 -17.03 -5.30 -11.95
N TRP A 2 -15.99 -4.60 -11.50
CA TRP A 2 -15.35 -3.55 -12.30
C TRP A 2 -14.38 -4.21 -13.28
N ASP A 3 -14.49 -3.88 -14.57
CA ASP A 3 -13.48 -4.30 -15.53
C ASP A 3 -12.23 -3.39 -15.45
N TRP A 4 -11.12 -3.88 -16.01
CA TRP A 4 -9.86 -3.14 -15.95
C TRP A 4 -9.85 -1.87 -16.79
N ASP A 5 -10.69 -1.76 -17.84
CA ASP A 5 -10.77 -0.56 -18.66
C ASP A 5 -11.43 0.58 -17.88
N MET A 6 -12.50 0.28 -17.13
CA MET A 6 -13.14 1.19 -16.18
C MET A 6 -12.18 1.61 -15.09
N ILE A 7 -11.44 0.68 -14.49
CA ILE A 7 -10.44 1.01 -13.46
C ILE A 7 -9.39 1.94 -14.06
N GLU A 8 -8.79 1.59 -15.19
CA GLU A 8 -7.75 2.39 -15.83
C GLU A 8 -8.24 3.77 -16.27
N SER A 9 -9.52 3.91 -16.61
CA SER A 9 -10.14 5.20 -16.96
C SER A 9 -10.26 6.18 -15.79
N MET A 10 -10.14 5.72 -14.55
CA MET A 10 -10.23 6.58 -13.37
C MET A 10 -9.13 7.64 -13.35
N ASP A 11 -9.48 8.85 -12.91
CA ASP A 11 -8.53 9.96 -12.77
C ASP A 11 -7.90 10.00 -11.36
N ILE A 12 -7.26 8.91 -10.96
CA ILE A 12 -6.56 8.83 -9.67
C ILE A 12 -5.38 9.81 -9.61
N GLY A 13 -4.78 10.12 -10.77
CA GLY A 13 -3.68 11.05 -10.89
C GLY A 13 -4.03 12.46 -10.39
N SER A 14 -5.26 12.93 -10.62
CA SER A 14 -5.73 14.27 -10.22
C SER A 14 -5.93 14.44 -8.71
N VAL A 15 -6.35 13.40 -8.00
CA VAL A 15 -6.58 13.43 -6.55
C VAL A 15 -5.32 13.07 -5.74
N ALA A 16 -4.34 12.47 -6.40
CA ALA A 16 -3.08 12.05 -5.79
C ALA A 16 -2.14 13.23 -5.55
N GLU A 17 -1.70 13.38 -4.31
CA GLU A 17 -0.71 14.36 -3.88
C GLU A 17 0.63 14.28 -4.63
N SER A 18 1.38 15.37 -4.57
CA SER A 18 2.71 15.48 -5.20
C SER A 18 3.69 14.39 -4.73
N ARG A 19 3.60 14.02 -3.45
CA ARG A 19 4.35 12.95 -2.79
C ARG A 19 3.36 12.03 -2.08
N CYS A 20 3.11 10.85 -2.63
CA CYS A 20 2.15 9.89 -2.08
C CYS A 20 2.41 8.46 -2.55
N PHE A 21 1.62 7.54 -2.00
CA PHE A 21 1.66 6.11 -2.30
C PHE A 21 0.27 5.61 -2.67
N LEU A 22 0.23 4.54 -3.44
CA LEU A 22 -1.00 3.86 -3.85
C LEU A 22 -0.83 2.35 -3.69
N TRP A 23 -1.84 1.70 -3.14
CA TRP A 23 -1.93 0.24 -3.02
C TRP A 23 -3.09 -0.23 -3.88
N ILE A 24 -2.82 -1.13 -4.83
CA ILE A 24 -3.83 -1.67 -5.76
C ILE A 24 -3.88 -3.19 -5.68
N TRP A 25 -4.98 -3.71 -5.14
CA TRP A 25 -5.31 -5.13 -5.24
C TRP A 25 -5.57 -5.51 -6.69
N CYS A 26 -4.84 -6.50 -7.19
CA CYS A 26 -4.91 -6.91 -8.59
C CYS A 26 -5.18 -8.40 -8.77
N GLY A 27 -5.64 -9.06 -7.69
CA GLY A 27 -5.98 -10.47 -7.69
C GLY A 27 -4.75 -11.36 -7.87
N SER A 28 -4.95 -12.54 -8.43
CA SER A 28 -3.92 -13.57 -8.57
C SER A 28 -3.45 -13.77 -10.03
N SER A 29 -4.11 -13.12 -10.99
CA SER A 29 -3.91 -13.37 -12.42
C SER A 29 -2.74 -12.57 -13.01
N PRO A 30 -2.03 -13.14 -14.00
CA PRO A 30 -1.02 -12.41 -14.76
C PRO A 30 -1.59 -11.16 -15.45
N GLU A 31 -2.82 -11.26 -15.96
CA GLU A 31 -3.54 -10.15 -16.55
C GLU A 31 -3.74 -9.04 -15.52
N GLY A 32 -4.33 -9.35 -14.35
CA GLY A 32 -4.62 -8.37 -13.32
C GLY A 32 -3.37 -7.63 -12.85
N THR A 33 -2.28 -8.37 -12.64
CA THR A 33 -0.98 -7.78 -12.27
C THR A 33 -0.43 -6.88 -13.39
N THR A 34 -0.65 -7.22 -14.66
CA THR A 34 -0.23 -6.42 -15.81
C THR A 34 -1.06 -5.15 -15.97
N ARG A 35 -2.38 -5.25 -15.85
CA ARG A 35 -3.32 -4.12 -15.89
C ARG A 35 -3.10 -3.16 -14.73
N ALA A 36 -2.86 -3.67 -13.52
CA ALA A 36 -2.51 -2.83 -12.37
C ALA A 36 -1.21 -2.02 -12.59
N ARG A 37 -0.19 -2.62 -13.23
CA ARG A 37 1.02 -1.89 -13.63
C ARG A 37 0.73 -0.80 -14.67
N ALA A 38 -0.21 -1.04 -15.58
CA ALA A 38 -0.66 -0.03 -16.54
C ALA A 38 -1.39 1.13 -15.84
N CYS A 39 -2.29 0.82 -14.91
CA CYS A 39 -2.97 1.80 -14.07
C CYS A 39 -1.97 2.69 -13.31
N LEU A 40 -0.99 2.08 -12.63
CA LEU A 40 0.07 2.82 -11.93
C LEU A 40 0.79 3.81 -12.86
N ARG A 41 1.22 3.36 -14.05
CA ARG A 41 1.88 4.25 -15.04
C ARG A 41 0.97 5.39 -15.47
N ARG A 42 -0.29 5.11 -15.80
CA ARG A 42 -1.27 6.09 -16.25
C ARG A 42 -1.55 7.16 -15.19
N TRP A 43 -1.61 6.76 -13.93
CA TRP A 43 -1.86 7.67 -12.81
C TRP A 43 -0.59 8.38 -12.29
N GLY A 44 0.57 8.17 -12.93
CA GLY A 44 1.82 8.83 -12.59
C GLY A 44 2.60 8.21 -11.42
N PHE A 45 2.33 6.95 -11.10
CA PHE A 45 3.03 6.18 -10.07
C PHE A 45 4.08 5.24 -10.67
N ARG A 46 5.20 5.08 -9.98
CA ARG A 46 6.18 4.02 -10.25
C ARG A 46 5.89 2.86 -9.31
N ARG A 47 5.75 1.64 -9.82
CA ARG A 47 5.65 0.44 -8.97
C ARG A 47 6.93 0.34 -8.12
N CYS A 48 6.78 0.21 -6.81
CA CYS A 48 7.89 0.12 -5.87
C CYS A 48 7.93 -1.19 -5.07
N GLU A 49 6.79 -1.76 -4.69
CA GLU A 49 6.70 -3.04 -3.96
C GLU A 49 5.55 -3.91 -4.51
N ASP A 50 5.50 -5.19 -4.11
CA ASP A 50 4.44 -6.15 -4.43
C ASP A 50 4.10 -6.97 -3.18
N ILE A 51 3.03 -6.58 -2.48
CA ILE A 51 2.61 -7.25 -1.24
C ILE A 51 1.78 -8.47 -1.62
N CYS A 52 2.23 -9.65 -1.21
CA CYS A 52 1.54 -10.90 -1.48
C CYS A 52 0.68 -11.33 -0.29
N TRP A 53 -0.63 -11.42 -0.49
CA TRP A 53 -1.54 -12.05 0.45
C TRP A 53 -1.64 -13.55 0.17
N VAL A 54 -1.00 -14.36 0.99
CA VAL A 54 -0.99 -15.83 0.90
C VAL A 54 -2.11 -16.42 1.75
N LYS A 55 -2.89 -17.32 1.15
CA LYS A 55 -4.07 -17.92 1.77
C LYS A 55 -3.79 -19.36 2.15
N ARG A 56 -3.81 -19.62 3.46
CA ARG A 56 -3.66 -20.97 4.04
C ARG A 56 -4.99 -21.71 4.00
N ASN A 57 -4.92 -23.04 3.97
CA ASN A 57 -6.08 -23.93 3.94
C ASN A 57 -6.07 -24.90 5.13
N SER A 58 -5.55 -24.47 6.28
CA SER A 58 -5.44 -25.28 7.49
C SER A 58 -6.81 -25.80 7.98
N LYS A 59 -7.89 -25.05 7.75
CA LYS A 59 -9.26 -25.40 8.13
C LYS A 59 -9.97 -26.31 7.11
N ALA A 60 -9.51 -26.33 5.86
CA ALA A 60 -10.10 -27.16 4.80
C ALA A 60 -9.01 -27.68 3.83
N PRO A 61 -8.16 -28.64 4.26
CA PRO A 61 -7.12 -29.18 3.41
C PRO A 61 -7.70 -29.81 2.13
N GLY A 62 -7.08 -29.54 0.98
CA GLY A 62 -7.48 -30.12 -0.31
C GLY A 62 -8.77 -29.56 -0.94
N LYS A 63 -9.59 -28.80 -0.21
CA LYS A 63 -10.78 -28.15 -0.76
C LYS A 63 -10.37 -26.89 -1.51
N ARG A 64 -10.19 -26.99 -2.82
CA ARG A 64 -10.07 -25.83 -3.70
C ARG A 64 -10.77 -26.10 -5.02
N GLU A 65 -11.62 -25.16 -5.41
CA GLU A 65 -12.33 -25.21 -6.68
C GLU A 65 -11.37 -25.07 -7.88
N GLN A 66 -11.91 -25.38 -9.07
CA GLN A 66 -11.26 -25.52 -10.36
C GLN A 66 -10.03 -24.60 -10.56
N LEU A 67 -8.97 -25.18 -11.13
CA LEU A 67 -7.93 -24.40 -11.78
C LEU A 67 -8.61 -23.40 -12.72
N GLU A 68 -8.38 -22.11 -12.50
CA GLU A 68 -8.80 -21.09 -13.45
C GLU A 68 -8.30 -21.51 -14.84
N LEU A 69 -9.16 -21.37 -15.88
CA LEU A 69 -8.74 -21.64 -17.25
C LEU A 69 -7.41 -20.91 -17.51
N GLU A 70 -6.46 -21.61 -18.13
CA GLU A 70 -5.10 -21.12 -18.45
C GLU A 70 -4.09 -21.07 -17.28
N ALA A 71 -4.46 -21.45 -16.06
CA ALA A 71 -3.51 -21.54 -14.95
C ALA A 71 -2.80 -22.90 -14.89
N LEU A 72 -1.46 -22.90 -15.01
CA LEU A 72 -0.63 -24.10 -14.81
C LEU A 72 -0.54 -24.53 -13.34
N PHE A 73 -0.58 -23.56 -12.43
CA PHE A 73 -0.53 -23.77 -11.00
C PHE A 73 -1.80 -23.23 -10.36
N GLN A 74 -2.21 -23.88 -9.28
CA GLN A 74 -3.25 -23.37 -8.43
C GLN A 74 -2.84 -22.03 -7.83
N ARG A 75 -3.69 -21.02 -7.97
CA ARG A 75 -3.47 -19.68 -7.45
C ARG A 75 -3.94 -19.62 -6.00
N THR A 76 -3.02 -19.39 -5.08
CA THR A 76 -3.26 -19.44 -3.61
C THR A 76 -2.88 -18.14 -2.91
N LYS A 77 -2.72 -17.09 -3.71
CA LYS A 77 -2.33 -15.77 -3.24
C LYS A 77 -2.89 -14.70 -4.14
N GLU A 78 -3.08 -13.52 -3.59
CA GLU A 78 -3.39 -12.30 -4.32
C GLU A 78 -2.24 -11.31 -4.18
N HIS A 79 -2.11 -10.43 -5.17
CA HIS A 79 -1.13 -9.36 -5.23
C HIS A 79 -1.77 -8.02 -4.90
N CYS A 80 -1.07 -7.22 -4.11
CA CYS A 80 -1.35 -5.81 -3.88
C CYS A 80 -0.11 -5.00 -4.27
N LEU A 81 -0.15 -4.42 -5.47
CA LEU A 81 0.99 -3.64 -5.96
C LEU A 81 1.05 -2.30 -5.25
N MET A 82 2.24 -1.90 -4.83
CA MET A 82 2.49 -0.59 -4.26
C MET A 82 3.13 0.33 -5.30
N GLY A 83 2.59 1.54 -5.43
CA GLY A 83 3.10 2.61 -6.27
C GLY A 83 3.58 3.81 -5.46
N ILE A 84 4.61 4.49 -5.96
CA ILE A 84 5.12 5.76 -5.43
C ILE A 84 4.97 6.87 -6.48
N LYS A 85 4.45 8.03 -6.06
CA LYS A 85 4.42 9.27 -6.82
C LYS A 85 5.31 10.32 -6.14
N GLY A 86 6.01 11.11 -6.95
CA GLY A 86 7.01 12.08 -6.47
C GLY A 86 8.35 11.44 -6.07
N THR A 87 9.13 12.18 -5.28
CA THR A 87 10.45 11.75 -4.78
C THR A 87 10.36 11.58 -3.26
N VAL A 88 10.66 10.38 -2.78
CA VAL A 88 10.75 10.06 -1.34
C VAL A 88 12.08 9.37 -1.08
N ARG A 89 12.84 9.82 -0.08
CA ARG A 89 14.15 9.26 0.29
C ARG A 89 14.12 8.80 1.74
N ARG A 90 14.34 7.50 1.97
CA ARG A 90 14.33 6.88 3.31
C ARG A 90 15.30 7.54 4.31
N SER A 91 16.41 8.11 3.83
CA SER A 91 17.43 8.73 4.66
C SER A 91 17.08 10.15 5.14
N THR A 92 16.22 10.88 4.41
CA THR A 92 15.91 12.28 4.70
C THR A 92 14.46 12.52 5.05
N ASP A 93 13.55 11.67 4.55
CA ASP A 93 12.10 11.91 4.62
C ASP A 93 11.46 11.05 5.72
N GLY A 94 12.14 10.95 6.87
CA GLY A 94 11.65 10.21 8.05
C GLY A 94 10.40 10.83 8.68
N ASP A 95 10.13 12.10 8.38
CA ASP A 95 8.92 12.84 8.72
C ASP A 95 7.69 12.38 7.91
N PHE A 96 7.91 11.61 6.83
CA PHE A 96 6.87 11.17 5.92
C PHE A 96 6.75 9.65 5.84
N ILE A 97 7.85 8.91 5.96
CA ILE A 97 7.85 7.45 5.88
C ILE A 97 8.67 6.78 6.98
N HIS A 98 8.14 5.67 7.50
CA HIS A 98 8.90 4.68 8.27
C HIS A 98 9.06 3.41 7.43
N ALA A 99 10.06 3.42 6.55
CA ALA A 99 10.35 2.25 5.74
C ALA A 99 10.85 1.07 6.58
N ASN A 100 10.67 -0.16 6.05
CA ASN A 100 11.20 -1.39 6.62
C ASN A 100 10.62 -1.80 8.00
N VAL A 101 9.50 -1.20 8.42
CA VAL A 101 8.76 -1.64 9.61
C VAL A 101 8.05 -2.96 9.35
N ASP A 102 7.34 -3.06 8.23
CA ASP A 102 6.60 -4.25 7.80
C ASP A 102 7.26 -4.94 6.60
N ILE A 103 6.93 -6.22 6.41
CA ILE A 103 7.32 -7.03 5.26
C ILE A 103 6.23 -7.01 4.17
N ASP A 104 6.54 -7.56 3.00
CA ASP A 104 5.66 -7.62 1.82
C ASP A 104 4.79 -8.89 1.76
N LEU A 105 4.48 -9.49 2.91
CA LEU A 105 3.68 -10.72 3.01
C LEU A 105 2.59 -10.59 4.06
N ILE A 106 1.37 -10.96 3.67
CA ILE A 106 0.24 -11.14 4.58
C ILE A 106 -0.17 -12.61 4.50
N ILE A 107 -0.27 -13.30 5.64
CA ILE A 107 -0.60 -14.74 5.67
C ILE A 107 -1.82 -14.97 6.56
N THR A 108 -2.97 -15.23 5.95
CA THR A 108 -4.20 -15.56 6.67
C THR A 108 -4.77 -16.89 6.18
N GLU A 109 -5.78 -17.38 6.88
CA GLU A 109 -6.61 -18.46 6.35
C GLU A 109 -7.41 -17.96 5.13
N GLU A 110 -7.71 -18.86 4.20
CA GLU A 110 -8.65 -18.59 3.08
C GLU A 110 -10.00 -18.13 3.66
N PRO A 111 -10.56 -17.02 3.15
CA PRO A 111 -11.88 -16.55 3.58
C PRO A 111 -12.98 -17.58 3.34
N THR A 112 -14.03 -17.54 4.15
CA THR A 112 -15.22 -18.36 3.90
C THR A 112 -16.01 -17.84 2.70
N GLU A 113 -16.95 -18.62 2.13
CA GLU A 113 -17.71 -18.25 0.92
C GLU A 113 -18.42 -16.88 1.03
N GLY A 114 -18.83 -16.47 2.23
CA GLY A 114 -19.45 -15.15 2.48
C GLY A 114 -18.47 -13.98 2.52
N GLU A 115 -17.16 -14.23 2.57
CA GLU A 115 -16.11 -13.24 2.82
C GLU A 115 -15.12 -13.13 1.65
N LEU A 116 -15.39 -13.76 0.50
CA LEU A 116 -14.45 -13.85 -0.62
C LEU A 116 -13.98 -12.48 -1.17
N ARG A 117 -14.76 -11.42 -0.92
CA ARG A 117 -14.43 -10.03 -1.31
C ARG A 117 -13.66 -9.26 -0.23
N ALA A 118 -13.59 -9.78 1.00
CA ALA A 118 -12.83 -9.18 2.08
C ALA A 118 -11.33 -9.33 1.79
N LYS A 119 -10.60 -8.24 2.01
CA LYS A 119 -9.13 -8.22 2.00
C LYS A 119 -8.65 -8.20 3.45
N PRO A 120 -7.46 -8.73 3.75
CA PRO A 120 -6.96 -8.77 5.11
C PRO A 120 -6.76 -7.34 5.64
N GLU A 121 -7.25 -7.07 6.85
CA GLU A 121 -7.14 -5.75 7.49
C GLU A 121 -5.68 -5.28 7.66
N GLU A 122 -4.74 -6.22 7.71
CA GLU A 122 -3.31 -5.98 7.82
C GLU A 122 -2.77 -5.04 6.73
N ILE A 123 -3.43 -4.95 5.56
CA ILE A 123 -3.04 -3.98 4.52
C ILE A 123 -3.16 -2.53 4.99
N PHE A 124 -4.15 -2.21 5.84
CA PHE A 124 -4.29 -0.87 6.41
C PHE A 124 -3.15 -0.59 7.40
N LEU A 125 -2.77 -1.58 8.20
CA LEU A 125 -1.67 -1.46 9.16
C LEU A 125 -0.34 -1.21 8.44
N ILE A 126 -0.04 -1.99 7.39
CA ILE A 126 1.16 -1.79 6.56
C ILE A 126 1.17 -0.37 5.98
N ALA A 127 0.05 0.11 5.43
CA ALA A 127 -0.02 1.46 4.87
C ALA A 127 0.15 2.57 5.92
N GLU A 128 -0.43 2.39 7.11
CA GLU A 128 -0.38 3.35 8.22
C GLU A 128 0.97 3.42 8.93
N HIS A 129 1.63 2.27 9.12
CA HIS A 129 2.98 2.21 9.66
C HIS A 129 3.98 2.80 8.66
N PHE A 130 3.83 2.50 7.37
CA PHE A 130 4.75 2.94 6.34
C PHE A 130 4.65 4.46 6.07
N CYS A 131 3.44 5.00 5.91
CA CYS A 131 3.21 6.39 5.52
C CYS A 131 2.59 7.23 6.65
N LEU A 132 3.32 8.25 7.08
CA LEU A 132 2.89 9.16 8.15
C LEU A 132 1.84 10.19 7.67
N GLY A 133 1.55 10.23 6.36
CA GLY A 133 0.50 11.08 5.81
C GLY A 133 -0.88 10.73 6.37
N ARG A 134 -1.60 11.73 6.89
CA ARG A 134 -2.90 11.53 7.55
C ARG A 134 -4.09 11.51 6.59
N ARG A 135 -3.91 11.94 5.34
CA ARG A 135 -4.97 11.93 4.32
C ARG A 135 -4.95 10.60 3.58
N ARG A 136 -5.85 9.69 3.96
CA ARG A 136 -5.94 8.32 3.41
C ARG A 136 -7.31 8.11 2.78
N LEU A 137 -7.33 7.53 1.59
CA LEU A 137 -8.54 7.28 0.79
C LEU A 137 -8.62 5.78 0.46
N HIS A 138 -9.73 5.15 0.82
CA HIS A 138 -10.06 3.78 0.47
C HIS A 138 -11.19 3.76 -0.55
N LEU A 139 -10.84 3.57 -1.82
CA LEU A 139 -11.80 3.42 -2.91
C LEU A 139 -12.35 1.98 -2.95
N PHE A 140 -13.62 1.85 -3.34
CA PHE A 140 -14.38 0.60 -3.37
C PHE A 140 -14.57 -0.06 -2.01
N GLY A 141 -14.42 0.72 -0.93
CA GLY A 141 -14.71 0.22 0.41
C GLY A 141 -16.20 0.02 0.65
N ARG A 142 -16.48 -0.72 1.71
CA ARG A 142 -17.80 -1.14 2.18
C ARG A 142 -17.93 -0.87 3.67
N ASP A 143 -19.14 -1.05 4.22
CA ASP A 143 -19.41 -0.81 5.64
C ASP A 143 -18.51 -1.63 6.58
N ASP A 144 -18.18 -2.87 6.20
CA ASP A 144 -17.26 -3.77 6.92
C ASP A 144 -15.78 -3.31 6.88
N THR A 145 -15.45 -2.29 6.10
CA THR A 145 -14.09 -1.76 5.94
C THR A 145 -13.94 -0.31 6.39
N LEU A 146 -14.95 0.26 7.05
CA LEU A 146 -14.87 1.60 7.63
C LEU A 146 -13.78 1.62 8.71
N ARG A 147 -12.88 2.61 8.63
CA ARG A 147 -11.70 2.69 9.51
C ARG A 147 -11.40 4.13 9.91
N PRO A 148 -11.16 4.42 11.21
CA PRO A 148 -10.68 5.73 11.63
C PRO A 148 -9.40 6.15 10.90
N GLY A 149 -9.34 7.42 10.49
CA GLY A 149 -8.19 7.94 9.74
C GLY A 149 -8.23 7.68 8.22
N TRP A 150 -9.31 7.08 7.71
CA TRP A 150 -9.56 6.89 6.28
C TRP A 150 -10.86 7.56 5.85
N VAL A 151 -10.85 8.11 4.64
CA VAL A 151 -12.07 8.40 3.88
C VAL A 151 -12.37 7.16 3.05
N THR A 152 -13.55 6.57 3.22
CA THR A 152 -13.98 5.41 2.44
C THR A 152 -15.02 5.84 1.42
N VAL A 153 -14.81 5.49 0.16
CA VAL A 153 -15.75 5.79 -0.94
C VAL A 153 -16.06 4.48 -1.66
N GLY A 154 -17.33 4.10 -1.73
CA GLY A 154 -17.77 2.90 -2.43
C GLY A 154 -19.27 2.89 -2.67
N SER A 155 -19.69 2.15 -3.69
CA SER A 155 -21.10 2.05 -4.10
C SER A 155 -21.97 1.22 -3.16
N GLU A 156 -21.35 0.45 -2.27
CA GLU A 156 -22.02 -0.48 -1.35
C GLU A 156 -22.12 0.08 0.08
N LEU A 157 -21.77 1.35 0.30
CA LEU A 157 -21.92 2.00 1.61
C LEU A 157 -23.39 2.29 1.91
N ALA A 158 -23.85 1.94 3.11
CA ALA A 158 -25.24 2.18 3.50
C ALA A 158 -25.56 3.66 3.78
N SER A 159 -24.54 4.47 4.06
CA SER A 159 -24.70 5.89 4.39
C SER A 159 -23.47 6.72 4.02
N THR A 160 -23.64 8.04 3.99
CA THR A 160 -22.55 9.00 3.77
C THR A 160 -22.51 10.03 4.89
N ASN A 161 -21.29 10.39 5.31
CA ASN A 161 -21.03 11.46 6.28
C ASN A 161 -19.87 12.37 5.85
N TYR A 162 -19.40 12.25 4.60
CA TYR A 162 -18.25 13.01 4.13
C TYR A 162 -18.63 14.49 3.90
N ASP A 163 -17.97 15.38 4.62
CA ASP A 163 -17.96 16.82 4.36
C ASP A 163 -16.53 17.26 4.13
N SER A 164 -16.24 17.82 2.95
CA SER A 164 -14.88 18.20 2.58
C SER A 164 -14.31 19.34 3.44
N LYS A 165 -15.15 20.26 3.92
CA LYS A 165 -14.69 21.38 4.75
C LYS A 165 -14.32 20.87 6.14
N VAL A 166 -15.18 20.03 6.72
CA VAL A 166 -14.90 19.37 8.02
C VAL A 166 -13.65 18.50 7.91
N TYR A 167 -13.53 17.71 6.83
CA TYR A 167 -12.36 16.87 6.60
C TYR A 167 -11.07 17.69 6.49
N ASN A 168 -11.06 18.75 5.67
CA ASN A 168 -9.88 19.59 5.48
C ASN A 168 -9.44 20.30 6.77
N ALA A 169 -10.40 20.73 7.59
CA ALA A 169 -10.13 21.38 8.87
C ALA A 169 -9.34 20.49 9.86
N LEU A 170 -9.41 19.15 9.73
CA LEU A 170 -8.64 18.21 10.57
C LEU A 170 -7.11 18.29 10.38
N PHE A 171 -6.65 18.94 9.31
CA PHE A 171 -5.25 19.03 8.94
C PHE A 171 -4.69 20.47 9.03
N GLU A 172 -5.53 21.46 9.35
CA GLU A 172 -5.11 22.86 9.48
C GLU A 172 -4.31 23.11 10.78
N GLN A 173 -4.60 22.33 11.83
CA GLN A 173 -3.94 22.42 13.13
C GLN A 173 -2.98 21.25 13.37
N ALA A 174 -2.09 21.40 14.35
CA ALA A 174 -1.14 20.35 14.75
C ALA A 174 -1.87 19.01 15.01
N PRO A 175 -1.32 17.86 14.56
CA PRO A 175 0.01 17.68 13.96
C PRO A 175 0.11 18.04 12.46
N GLY A 176 -0.96 18.52 11.83
CA GLY A 176 -0.95 18.96 10.43
C GLY A 176 -1.17 17.81 9.44
N LEU A 177 -0.41 17.76 8.35
CA LEU A 177 -0.60 16.76 7.29
C LEU A 177 0.01 15.37 7.61
N THR A 178 0.95 15.32 8.54
CA THR A 178 1.59 14.08 9.00
C THR A 178 1.25 13.81 10.45
N THR A 179 1.44 12.57 10.91
CA THR A 179 1.22 12.20 12.32
C THR A 179 2.27 12.78 13.26
N GLY A 180 3.41 13.23 12.72
CA GLY A 180 4.63 13.40 13.50
C GLY A 180 5.21 12.06 13.96
N CYS A 181 6.24 12.13 14.79
CA CYS A 181 6.90 10.95 15.34
C CYS A 181 7.38 11.26 16.77
N THR A 182 7.23 10.30 17.68
CA THR A 182 7.74 10.44 19.05
C THR A 182 9.21 10.02 19.11
N GLU A 183 9.96 10.53 20.09
CA GLU A 183 11.36 10.14 20.30
C GLU A 183 11.51 8.62 20.47
N ARG A 184 10.55 7.98 21.15
CA ARG A 184 10.57 6.52 21.34
C ARG A 184 10.44 5.76 20.03
N ILE A 185 9.56 6.19 19.12
CA ILE A 185 9.42 5.58 17.80
C ILE A 185 10.69 5.83 16.98
N GLU A 186 11.21 7.06 17.01
CA GLU A 186 12.47 7.41 16.33
C GLU A 186 13.66 6.55 16.79
N GLN A 187 13.73 6.16 18.07
CA GLN A 187 14.79 5.30 18.59
C GLN A 187 14.66 3.83 18.16
N LEU A 188 13.43 3.35 17.94
CA LEU A 188 13.16 1.94 17.67
C LEU A 188 13.04 1.61 16.19
N ARG A 189 12.62 2.56 15.36
CA ARG A 189 12.36 2.29 13.95
C ARG A 189 13.66 1.96 13.19
N PRO A 190 13.62 1.08 12.17
CA PRO A 190 14.77 0.80 11.34
C PRO A 190 15.28 2.07 10.61
N LYS A 191 16.60 2.27 10.62
CA LYS A 191 17.30 3.38 9.96
C LYS A 191 18.55 2.89 9.26
N SER A 192 18.97 3.62 8.23
CA SER A 192 20.27 3.38 7.61
C SER A 192 21.39 3.65 8.63
N PRO A 193 22.49 2.88 8.61
CA PRO A 193 23.67 3.19 9.42
C PRO A 193 24.19 4.60 9.09
N GLU A 194 24.72 5.29 10.08
CA GLU A 194 25.43 6.54 9.85
C GLU A 194 26.65 6.25 8.95
N ARG A 195 26.83 7.03 7.89
CA ARG A 195 28.06 6.99 7.11
C ARG A 195 29.17 7.55 7.98
N GLY A 196 29.91 6.67 8.66
CA GLY A 196 31.08 7.07 9.45
C GLY A 196 32.04 7.91 8.60
N GLY A 197 32.36 9.11 9.07
CA GLY A 197 33.50 9.87 8.56
C GLY A 197 34.78 9.09 8.83
N GLY A 198 35.59 8.87 7.79
CA GLY A 198 36.92 8.27 7.91
C GLY A 198 37.06 6.86 7.32
N GLY A 199 36.77 6.68 6.03
CA GLY A 199 37.49 5.68 5.26
C GLY A 199 38.89 6.23 4.93
N PRO A 200 39.99 5.44 4.97
CA PRO A 200 41.30 5.93 4.60
C PRO A 200 41.24 6.48 3.18
N GLN A 201 41.66 7.74 3.03
CA GLN A 201 41.90 8.34 1.73
C GLN A 201 42.92 7.44 1.03
N ARG A 202 42.48 6.71 -0.01
CA ARG A 202 43.40 5.91 -0.83
C ARG A 202 44.39 6.90 -1.42
N ASP A 203 45.61 6.91 -0.89
CA ASP A 203 46.74 7.55 -1.53
C ASP A 203 46.85 6.97 -2.93
N LYS A 204 46.55 7.81 -3.92
CA LYS A 204 46.95 7.55 -5.30
C LYS A 204 48.48 7.67 -5.33
N GLN A 205 49.18 6.60 -4.98
CA GLN A 205 50.56 6.46 -5.39
C GLN A 205 50.55 6.39 -6.92
N ALA A 206 51.05 7.46 -7.54
CA ALA A 206 51.46 7.44 -8.92
C ALA A 206 52.56 6.38 -9.04
N ALA A 207 52.34 5.38 -9.90
CA ALA A 207 53.37 4.43 -10.28
C ALA A 207 54.45 5.15 -11.11
N PRO A 208 55.73 4.73 -10.99
CA PRO A 208 56.87 5.35 -11.68
C PRO A 208 56.83 5.20 -13.20
#